data_AF-A0A1Y2CIQ9-F1
#
_entry.id   AF-A0A1Y2CIQ9-F1
#
_cell.length_a   1.000
_cell.length_b   1.000
_cell.length_c   1.000
_cell.angle_alpha   90.00
_cell.angle_beta   90.00
_cell.angle_gamma   90.00
#
_symmetry.space_group_name_H-M   'P 1'
#
loop_
_entity.id
_entity.type
_entity.pdbx_description
1 polymer ?
#
loop_
_entity_poly.entity_id
_entity_poly.type
_entity_poly.pdbx_seq_one_letter_code
_entity_poly.pdbx_strand_id
1 'polypeptide(L)'
;MPVIGRLALLLLFKQAVAFDTQSYDGSGNNLQNPKWGSTGDPFLRLTPAQYGPNQAPNGQNRPNARLVTNILLGQPDVQDVKGASDFLPAWGVVMHLDITFAPKNDSDPFPIPVPKYDPDFDPYGTGNQTIPMGRASYSGVDTIRNSRIITNALTCYIDGSALYGNSIDDMNSIRAYTAGLLKSVQYPTGEFPGRIVGGRMDGYFEYSVANVNISPQTLIPYVLLFREHNRRARLLLSRHPTWSDEQLFQRARRWVISIIQRTTIDFYVPTLTGGPLPPYKGYNPDVNPQIDLFFSQAAFIYGHSGLNEYVLRIDDSGNVIPAGNMLLREGAFKNLCDEVIAYGIEPILRGFVLQPENEIDTKIVDDVRNNLPLNPGTYFDLVSIGIQRGRDLGLPDYNTIRKSFNITPIENGAT
;
A
#
# COMPACT_ATOMS: atom_id res chain seq x y z
N MET A 1 -47.55 17.37 -6.07
CA MET A 1 -46.43 18.32 -5.93
C MET A 1 -45.86 18.14 -4.53
N PRO A 2 -44.84 17.27 -4.34
CA PRO A 2 -43.47 17.76 -4.22
C PRO A 2 -42.42 16.72 -4.65
N VAL A 3 -41.84 16.84 -5.85
CA VAL A 3 -40.63 16.09 -6.25
C VAL A 3 -39.54 17.03 -6.79
N ILE A 4 -39.91 18.27 -7.10
CA ILE A 4 -39.00 19.28 -7.69
C ILE A 4 -38.12 19.96 -6.62
N GLY A 5 -38.51 19.92 -5.34
CA GLY A 5 -37.77 20.57 -4.24
C GLY A 5 -36.50 19.84 -3.77
N ARG A 6 -36.34 18.54 -4.07
CA ARG A 6 -35.14 17.77 -3.66
C ARG A 6 -34.01 17.75 -4.70
N LEU A 7 -34.31 17.94 -6.00
CA LEU A 7 -33.28 18.10 -7.02
C LEU A 7 -32.65 19.51 -7.03
N ALA A 8 -33.38 20.52 -6.55
CA ALA A 8 -32.87 21.90 -6.51
C ALA A 8 -31.81 22.14 -5.43
N LEU A 9 -31.71 21.28 -4.41
CA LEU A 9 -30.71 21.41 -3.33
C LEU A 9 -29.34 20.78 -3.68
N LEU A 10 -29.28 19.94 -4.71
CA LEU A 10 -28.03 19.33 -5.22
C LEU A 10 -27.33 20.19 -6.29
N LEU A 11 -27.93 21.31 -6.68
CA LEU A 11 -27.45 22.21 -7.75
C LEU A 11 -26.90 23.56 -7.24
N LEU A 12 -26.88 23.78 -5.92
CA LEU A 12 -26.31 24.99 -5.31
C LEU A 12 -25.00 24.61 -4.61
N PHE A 13 -23.89 25.15 -5.11
CA PHE A 13 -22.47 25.01 -4.69
C PHE A 13 -21.50 24.27 -5.63
N LYS A 14 -21.82 24.04 -6.91
CA LYS A 14 -20.75 24.02 -7.93
C LYS A 14 -20.40 25.45 -8.31
N GLN A 15 -19.63 26.15 -7.46
CA GLN A 15 -18.76 27.18 -8.03
C GLN A 15 -17.77 26.43 -8.92
N ALA A 16 -17.92 26.60 -10.24
CA ALA A 16 -17.12 25.90 -11.21
C ALA A 16 -15.62 26.12 -10.90
N VAL A 17 -14.93 25.03 -10.62
CA VAL A 17 -13.47 25.02 -10.70
C VAL A 17 -13.16 25.23 -12.19
N ALA A 18 -12.33 26.23 -12.53
CA ALA A 18 -11.99 26.57 -13.91
C ALA A 18 -11.13 25.50 -14.64
N PHE A 19 -11.05 24.28 -14.10
CA PHE A 19 -10.34 23.14 -14.67
C PHE A 19 -11.06 21.84 -14.28
N ASP A 20 -10.94 20.82 -15.12
CA ASP A 20 -11.50 19.50 -14.86
C ASP A 20 -10.82 18.86 -13.63
N THR A 21 -11.62 18.49 -12.65
CA THR A 21 -11.17 17.81 -11.44
C THR A 21 -11.17 16.31 -11.68
N GLN A 22 -10.04 15.65 -11.39
CA GLN A 22 -9.96 14.19 -11.41
C GLN A 22 -10.99 13.59 -10.45
N SER A 23 -11.66 12.52 -10.88
CA SER A 23 -12.56 11.74 -10.02
C SER A 23 -11.79 11.14 -8.83
N TYR A 24 -12.51 10.67 -7.82
CA TYR A 24 -11.91 9.99 -6.65
C TYR A 24 -11.87 8.48 -6.83
N ASP A 25 -12.69 7.94 -7.73
CA ASP A 25 -12.75 6.52 -8.05
C ASP A 25 -11.97 6.16 -9.33
N GLY A 26 -11.22 7.11 -9.91
CA GLY A 26 -10.45 6.92 -11.14
C GLY A 26 -11.28 6.87 -12.43
N SER A 27 -12.62 6.91 -12.35
CA SER A 27 -13.49 6.86 -13.53
C SER A 27 -13.36 8.11 -14.40
N GLY A 28 -13.56 7.96 -15.72
CA GLY A 28 -13.53 9.05 -16.69
C GLY A 28 -12.12 9.56 -17.05
N ASN A 29 -11.05 8.94 -16.54
CA ASN A 29 -9.67 9.29 -16.90
C ASN A 29 -9.41 9.01 -18.41
N ASN A 30 -9.84 7.85 -18.89
CA ASN A 30 -9.83 7.53 -20.32
C ASN A 30 -11.20 7.82 -20.96
N LEU A 31 -11.22 8.66 -22.00
CA LEU A 31 -12.47 9.08 -22.66
C LEU A 31 -13.18 7.96 -23.42
N GLN A 32 -12.44 7.03 -24.00
CA GLN A 32 -13.00 5.91 -24.78
C GLN A 32 -13.39 4.74 -23.87
N ASN A 33 -12.66 4.56 -22.77
CA ASN A 33 -12.85 3.49 -21.80
C ASN A 33 -12.99 4.07 -20.37
N PRO A 34 -14.14 4.69 -20.02
CA PRO A 34 -14.29 5.44 -18.76
C PRO A 34 -14.12 4.63 -17.47
N LYS A 35 -14.11 3.30 -17.55
CA LYS A 35 -13.91 2.40 -16.39
C LYS A 35 -12.46 1.93 -16.22
N TRP A 36 -11.59 2.13 -17.20
CA TRP A 36 -10.22 1.66 -17.07
C TRP A 36 -9.55 2.30 -15.87
N GLY A 37 -9.01 1.45 -14.99
CA GLY A 37 -8.28 1.90 -13.82
C GLY A 37 -9.13 2.46 -12.69
N SER A 38 -10.46 2.40 -12.81
CA SER A 38 -11.34 2.82 -11.72
C SER A 38 -11.36 1.81 -10.57
N THR A 39 -11.72 2.26 -9.37
CA THR A 39 -11.98 1.39 -8.22
C THR A 39 -12.91 0.23 -8.59
N GLY A 40 -12.49 -1.00 -8.28
CA GLY A 40 -13.23 -2.23 -8.57
C GLY A 40 -13.01 -2.79 -9.97
N ASP A 41 -12.26 -2.11 -10.84
CA ASP A 41 -11.91 -2.63 -12.17
C ASP A 41 -10.97 -3.85 -12.03
N PRO A 42 -11.19 -4.95 -12.79
CA PRO A 42 -10.37 -6.16 -12.70
C PRO A 42 -8.89 -5.90 -12.98
N PHE A 43 -8.00 -6.54 -12.23
CA PHE A 43 -6.57 -6.57 -12.56
C PHE A 43 -6.36 -7.10 -13.98
N LEU A 44 -5.34 -6.58 -14.66
CA LEU A 44 -4.81 -7.24 -15.84
C LEU A 44 -4.21 -8.59 -15.44
N ARG A 45 -4.21 -9.51 -16.40
CA ARG A 45 -3.53 -10.79 -16.27
C ARG A 45 -2.66 -11.00 -17.51
N LEU A 46 -1.43 -10.51 -17.44
CA LEU A 46 -0.43 -10.62 -18.51
C LEU A 46 0.26 -12.00 -18.54
N THR A 47 0.10 -12.79 -17.48
CA THR A 47 0.68 -14.13 -17.33
C THR A 47 -0.41 -15.20 -17.25
N PRO A 48 -0.17 -16.43 -17.74
CA PRO A 48 -1.16 -17.51 -17.65
C PRO A 48 -1.65 -17.77 -16.23
N ALA A 49 -2.92 -18.08 -16.07
CA ALA A 49 -3.46 -18.56 -14.81
C ALA A 49 -3.15 -20.05 -14.63
N GLN A 50 -2.55 -20.41 -13.50
CA GLN A 50 -2.34 -21.80 -13.12
C GLN A 50 -3.22 -22.09 -11.90
N TYR A 51 -4.47 -22.49 -12.12
CA TYR A 51 -5.36 -23.01 -11.07
C TYR A 51 -5.57 -24.51 -11.25
N GLY A 52 -5.94 -25.20 -10.17
CA GLY A 52 -6.52 -26.54 -10.26
C GLY A 52 -7.96 -26.53 -10.79
N PRO A 53 -8.64 -27.68 -10.82
CA PRO A 53 -10.07 -27.77 -11.15
C PRO A 53 -10.90 -26.84 -10.26
N ASN A 54 -11.95 -26.22 -10.83
CA ASN A 54 -12.85 -25.30 -10.12
C ASN A 54 -12.12 -24.14 -9.41
N GLN A 55 -11.07 -23.59 -10.04
CA GLN A 55 -10.23 -22.53 -9.49
C GLN A 55 -9.67 -22.85 -8.09
N ALA A 56 -9.38 -24.13 -7.83
CA ALA A 56 -8.62 -24.54 -6.66
C ALA A 56 -7.24 -23.85 -6.68
N PRO A 57 -6.74 -23.31 -5.54
CA PRO A 57 -5.40 -22.73 -5.46
C PRO A 57 -4.36 -23.68 -6.03
N ASN A 58 -3.26 -23.18 -6.57
CA ASN A 58 -2.19 -24.06 -7.06
C ASN A 58 -1.21 -24.47 -5.96
N GLY A 59 -0.19 -25.21 -6.36
CA GLY A 59 0.93 -25.53 -5.48
C GLY A 59 0.70 -26.70 -4.54
N GLN A 60 -0.27 -27.58 -4.81
CA GLN A 60 -0.46 -28.84 -4.07
C GLN A 60 0.81 -29.71 -4.07
N ASN A 61 1.58 -29.64 -5.14
CA ASN A 61 2.84 -30.38 -5.31
C ASN A 61 4.08 -29.51 -5.00
N ARG A 62 3.89 -28.32 -4.41
CA ARG A 62 4.98 -27.41 -4.02
C ARG A 62 5.21 -27.51 -2.50
N PRO A 63 6.43 -27.23 -2.00
CA PRO A 63 6.70 -27.24 -0.58
C PRO A 63 5.76 -26.33 0.21
N ASN A 64 5.54 -26.62 1.49
CA ASN A 64 4.75 -25.78 2.39
C ASN A 64 5.30 -24.33 2.43
N ALA A 65 4.44 -23.30 2.42
CA ALA A 65 4.88 -21.90 2.38
C ALA A 65 5.75 -21.51 3.58
N ARG A 66 5.37 -21.95 4.79
CA ARG A 66 6.15 -21.76 6.02
C ARG A 66 7.42 -22.61 6.07
N LEU A 67 7.46 -23.73 5.36
CA LEU A 67 8.73 -24.45 5.19
C LEU A 67 9.70 -23.70 4.26
N VAL A 68 9.19 -23.13 3.17
CA VAL A 68 10.02 -22.37 2.19
C VAL A 68 10.69 -21.18 2.87
N THR A 69 9.95 -20.38 3.63
CA THR A 69 10.48 -19.21 4.34
C THR A 69 11.52 -19.61 5.42
N ASN A 70 11.30 -20.70 6.17
CA ASN A 70 12.25 -21.17 7.17
C ASN A 70 13.57 -21.64 6.56
N ILE A 71 13.54 -22.25 5.37
CA ILE A 71 14.74 -22.78 4.72
C ILE A 71 15.49 -21.70 3.94
N LEU A 72 14.77 -20.86 3.18
CA LEU A 72 15.38 -19.93 2.25
C LEU A 72 15.54 -18.53 2.83
N LEU A 73 14.59 -18.11 3.68
CA LEU A 73 14.36 -16.70 3.98
C LEU A 73 14.75 -16.22 5.38
N GLY A 74 14.98 -17.15 6.32
CA GLY A 74 15.51 -16.81 7.64
C GLY A 74 17.03 -16.91 7.64
N GLN A 75 17.74 -15.79 7.84
CA GLN A 75 19.20 -15.66 8.05
C GLN A 75 19.52 -14.17 8.36
N PRO A 76 20.71 -13.85 8.92
CA PRO A 76 20.97 -12.50 9.45
C PRO A 76 20.91 -11.41 8.38
N ASP A 77 20.50 -10.23 8.81
CA ASP A 77 20.35 -9.02 7.99
C ASP A 77 21.61 -8.69 7.21
N VAL A 78 21.43 -8.37 5.93
CA VAL A 78 22.48 -7.82 5.06
C VAL A 78 22.01 -6.44 4.62
N GLN A 79 22.75 -5.39 4.99
CA GLN A 79 22.42 -4.03 4.59
C GLN A 79 22.73 -3.79 3.12
N ASP A 80 21.90 -3.00 2.44
CA ASP A 80 22.12 -2.64 1.04
C ASP A 80 23.42 -1.84 0.87
N VAL A 81 24.32 -2.37 0.05
CA VAL A 81 25.59 -1.74 -0.29
C VAL A 81 25.47 -0.69 -1.40
N LYS A 82 24.30 -0.58 -2.06
CA LYS A 82 24.04 0.42 -3.11
C LYS A 82 23.59 1.77 -2.55
N GLY A 83 23.34 1.85 -1.24
CA GLY A 83 23.13 3.10 -0.52
C GLY A 83 21.70 3.64 -0.60
N ALA A 84 20.71 2.80 -0.90
CA ALA A 84 19.32 3.18 -0.71
C ALA A 84 19.00 3.29 0.79
N SER A 85 18.19 4.28 1.15
CA SER A 85 17.74 4.48 2.54
C SER A 85 16.43 3.74 2.78
N ASP A 86 16.05 3.53 4.04
CA ASP A 86 14.74 3.00 4.48
C ASP A 86 13.52 3.76 3.94
N PHE A 87 13.74 4.97 3.41
CA PHE A 87 12.70 5.69 2.67
C PHE A 87 12.28 5.00 1.36
N LEU A 88 13.14 4.20 0.72
CA LEU A 88 12.81 3.48 -0.53
C LEU A 88 11.68 2.46 -0.33
N PRO A 89 11.77 1.48 0.61
CA PRO A 89 10.70 0.53 0.83
C PRO A 89 9.46 1.24 1.40
N ALA A 90 9.64 2.30 2.21
CA ALA A 90 8.52 3.11 2.68
C ALA A 90 7.72 3.76 1.54
N TRP A 91 8.40 4.36 0.57
CA TRP A 91 7.75 4.90 -0.62
C TRP A 91 7.13 3.81 -1.49
N GLY A 92 7.70 2.60 -1.50
CA GLY A 92 7.09 1.42 -2.11
C GLY A 92 5.71 1.09 -1.52
N VAL A 93 5.56 1.18 -0.19
CA VAL A 93 4.24 0.97 0.44
C VAL A 93 3.29 2.14 0.18
N VAL A 94 3.78 3.39 0.09
CA VAL A 94 2.96 4.53 -0.38
C VAL A 94 2.33 4.20 -1.72
N MET A 95 3.15 3.76 -2.69
CA MET A 95 2.67 3.38 -4.00
C MET A 95 1.72 2.17 -3.98
N HIS A 96 1.99 1.17 -3.14
CA HIS A 96 1.11 0.02 -2.99
C HIS A 96 -0.30 0.45 -2.59
N LEU A 97 -0.40 1.29 -1.55
CA LEU A 97 -1.67 1.81 -1.06
C LEU A 97 -2.33 2.82 -2.01
N ASP A 98 -1.61 3.34 -2.99
CA ASP A 98 -2.15 4.30 -3.97
C ASP A 98 -2.73 3.60 -5.21
N ILE A 99 -2.09 2.52 -5.68
CA ILE A 99 -2.41 1.93 -6.99
C ILE A 99 -2.98 0.52 -6.93
N THR A 100 -2.83 -0.22 -5.82
CA THR A 100 -3.20 -1.64 -5.83
C THR A 100 -3.59 -2.24 -4.47
N PHE A 101 -4.77 -2.85 -4.43
CA PHE A 101 -5.18 -3.69 -3.31
C PHE A 101 -6.09 -4.82 -3.80
N ALA A 102 -5.74 -6.08 -3.51
CA ALA A 102 -6.59 -7.23 -3.77
C ALA A 102 -7.37 -7.58 -2.48
N PRO A 103 -8.71 -7.39 -2.43
CA PRO A 103 -9.47 -7.70 -1.23
C PRO A 103 -9.44 -9.18 -0.88
N LYS A 104 -9.50 -9.47 0.42
CA LYS A 104 -9.64 -10.84 0.94
C LYS A 104 -11.10 -11.17 1.22
N ASN A 105 -11.44 -12.46 1.12
CA ASN A 105 -12.70 -13.04 1.55
C ASN A 105 -12.45 -13.93 2.77
N ASP A 106 -12.78 -13.42 3.96
CA ASP A 106 -12.58 -14.15 5.21
C ASP A 106 -13.52 -15.37 5.36
N SER A 107 -14.55 -15.48 4.53
CA SER A 107 -15.46 -16.64 4.46
C SER A 107 -14.97 -17.77 3.54
N ASP A 108 -13.83 -17.58 2.85
CA ASP A 108 -13.18 -18.58 1.99
C ASP A 108 -11.77 -18.87 2.54
N PRO A 109 -11.63 -19.68 3.62
CA PRO A 109 -10.36 -19.87 4.30
C PRO A 109 -9.37 -20.70 3.46
N PHE A 110 -8.11 -20.29 3.47
CA PHE A 110 -6.98 -21.03 2.89
C PHE A 110 -5.75 -20.90 3.80
N PRO A 111 -5.83 -21.45 5.02
CA PRO A 111 -4.78 -21.29 6.02
C PRO A 111 -3.48 -21.99 5.59
N ILE A 112 -2.37 -21.52 6.14
CA ILE A 112 -1.04 -22.07 5.88
C ILE A 112 -0.74 -23.09 6.99
N PRO A 113 -0.56 -24.38 6.69
CA PRO A 113 -0.17 -25.36 7.71
C PRO A 113 1.21 -24.99 8.29
N VAL A 114 1.33 -24.99 9.61
CA VAL A 114 2.61 -24.75 10.29
C VAL A 114 3.34 -26.10 10.42
N PRO A 115 4.62 -26.21 10.04
CA PRO A 115 5.40 -27.42 10.27
C PRO A 115 5.44 -27.78 11.77
N LYS A 116 5.38 -29.08 12.08
CA LYS A 116 5.48 -29.54 13.46
C LYS A 116 6.83 -29.09 14.06
N TYR A 117 6.79 -28.56 15.29
CA TYR A 117 7.95 -27.98 15.98
C TYR A 117 8.52 -26.72 15.29
N ASP A 118 7.71 -25.99 14.53
CA ASP A 118 8.08 -24.64 14.11
C ASP A 118 8.35 -23.79 15.37
N PRO A 119 9.52 -23.17 15.49
CA PRO A 119 9.94 -22.50 16.73
C PRO A 119 9.05 -21.31 17.10
N ASP A 120 8.45 -20.66 16.10
CA ASP A 120 7.67 -19.44 16.29
C ASP A 120 6.17 -19.73 16.41
N PHE A 121 5.66 -20.67 15.59
CA PHE A 121 4.21 -20.89 15.45
C PHE A 121 3.70 -22.22 16.01
N ASP A 122 4.56 -23.22 16.26
CA ASP A 122 4.19 -24.51 16.89
C ASP A 122 5.32 -25.07 17.78
N PRO A 123 5.81 -24.31 18.79
CA PRO A 123 7.01 -24.68 19.55
C PRO A 123 6.84 -25.99 20.35
N TYR A 124 5.59 -26.35 20.69
CA TYR A 124 5.27 -27.58 21.41
C TYR A 124 5.01 -28.79 20.48
N GLY A 125 5.11 -28.60 19.16
CA GLY A 125 4.97 -29.66 18.18
C GLY A 125 3.60 -30.33 18.19
N THR A 126 2.55 -29.54 18.30
CA THR A 126 1.17 -30.05 18.25
C THR A 126 0.84 -30.62 16.86
N GLY A 127 1.46 -30.11 15.81
CA GLY A 127 1.24 -30.52 14.41
C GLY A 127 -0.09 -30.05 13.83
N ASN A 128 -0.86 -29.24 14.56
CA ASN A 128 -2.20 -28.78 14.16
C ASN A 128 -2.31 -27.26 14.03
N GLN A 129 -1.21 -26.51 14.22
CA GLN A 129 -1.21 -25.06 14.10
C GLN A 129 -1.27 -24.62 12.64
N THR A 130 -1.87 -23.44 12.42
CA THR A 130 -1.93 -22.81 11.10
C THR A 130 -1.76 -21.31 11.22
N ILE A 131 -1.17 -20.68 10.19
CA ILE A 131 -1.23 -19.22 10.02
C ILE A 131 -2.54 -18.90 9.28
N PRO A 132 -3.45 -18.09 9.85
CA PRO A 132 -4.76 -17.88 9.27
C PRO A 132 -4.68 -16.97 8.03
N MET A 133 -5.34 -17.39 6.95
CA MET A 133 -5.45 -16.61 5.72
C MET A 133 -6.78 -16.91 5.01
N GLY A 134 -7.45 -15.87 4.52
CA GLY A 134 -8.58 -15.97 3.59
C GLY A 134 -8.13 -15.82 2.13
N ARG A 135 -8.80 -16.50 1.21
CA ARG A 135 -8.59 -16.37 -0.24
C ARG A 135 -8.98 -14.98 -0.74
N ALA A 136 -8.52 -14.62 -1.93
CA ALA A 136 -8.85 -13.35 -2.54
C ALA A 136 -10.31 -13.33 -2.95
N SER A 137 -10.97 -12.20 -2.71
CA SER A 137 -12.30 -11.92 -3.24
C SER A 137 -12.24 -11.86 -4.77
N TYR A 138 -13.30 -12.33 -5.42
CA TYR A 138 -13.41 -12.35 -6.87
C TYR A 138 -14.82 -11.97 -7.30
N SER A 139 -14.94 -11.28 -8.44
CA SER A 139 -16.23 -10.84 -8.98
C SER A 139 -16.86 -11.85 -9.94
N GLY A 140 -16.08 -12.82 -10.41
CA GLY A 140 -16.53 -13.85 -11.32
C GLY A 140 -15.42 -14.81 -11.71
N VAL A 141 -15.73 -15.71 -12.63
CA VAL A 141 -14.78 -16.71 -13.16
C VAL A 141 -14.68 -16.53 -14.67
N ASP A 142 -13.45 -16.39 -15.17
CA ASP A 142 -13.15 -16.59 -16.57
C ASP A 142 -13.05 -18.10 -16.83
N THR A 143 -14.10 -18.66 -17.44
CA THR A 143 -14.21 -20.10 -17.71
C THR A 143 -13.26 -20.57 -18.81
N ILE A 144 -12.87 -19.68 -19.74
CA ILE A 144 -11.93 -20.00 -20.82
C ILE A 144 -10.52 -20.15 -20.23
N ARG A 145 -10.15 -19.25 -19.30
CA ARG A 145 -8.84 -19.27 -18.65
C ARG A 145 -8.79 -20.10 -17.36
N ASN A 146 -9.91 -20.69 -16.93
CA ASN A 146 -10.06 -21.36 -15.63
C ASN A 146 -9.51 -20.48 -14.47
N SER A 147 -9.94 -19.22 -14.38
CA SER A 147 -9.36 -18.27 -13.42
C SER A 147 -10.40 -17.40 -12.72
N ARG A 148 -10.15 -17.05 -11.45
CA ARG A 148 -10.93 -16.03 -10.73
C ARG A 148 -10.62 -14.64 -11.28
N ILE A 149 -11.65 -13.83 -11.47
CA ILE A 149 -11.55 -12.41 -11.83
C ILE A 149 -11.38 -11.62 -10.54
N ILE A 150 -10.15 -11.17 -10.29
CA ILE A 150 -9.78 -10.40 -9.11
C ILE A 150 -9.86 -8.91 -9.44
N THR A 151 -10.51 -8.15 -8.58
CA THR A 151 -10.70 -6.70 -8.74
C THR A 151 -9.69 -5.93 -7.91
N ASN A 152 -9.19 -4.83 -8.46
CA ASN A 152 -8.42 -3.86 -7.69
C ASN A 152 -9.38 -3.02 -6.86
N ALA A 153 -9.23 -2.99 -5.54
CA ALA A 153 -10.11 -2.20 -4.65
C ALA A 153 -9.76 -0.71 -4.62
N LEU A 154 -8.69 -0.32 -5.31
CA LEU A 154 -8.21 1.05 -5.43
C LEU A 154 -8.28 1.51 -6.88
N THR A 155 -8.07 2.80 -7.11
CA THR A 155 -7.71 3.29 -8.45
C THR A 155 -6.36 2.69 -8.87
N CYS A 156 -6.10 2.58 -10.18
CA CYS A 156 -4.78 2.15 -10.68
C CYS A 156 -3.80 3.33 -10.87
N TYR A 157 -4.26 4.55 -10.60
CA TYR A 157 -3.55 5.77 -10.93
C TYR A 157 -2.69 6.22 -9.75
N ILE A 158 -1.58 6.89 -10.05
CA ILE A 158 -0.81 7.61 -9.03
C ILE A 158 -1.52 8.93 -8.76
N ASP A 159 -2.59 8.90 -7.97
CA ASP A 159 -3.50 10.02 -7.76
C ASP A 159 -3.77 10.35 -6.28
N GLY A 160 -2.96 9.79 -5.37
CA GLY A 160 -3.06 10.03 -3.94
C GLY A 160 -4.35 9.48 -3.33
N SER A 161 -4.96 8.45 -3.93
CA SER A 161 -6.19 7.79 -3.47
C SER A 161 -6.10 7.31 -2.02
N ALA A 162 -4.92 6.93 -1.55
CA ALA A 162 -4.72 6.57 -0.14
C ALA A 162 -4.92 7.75 0.83
N LEU A 163 -4.60 8.97 0.40
CA LEU A 163 -4.82 10.18 1.17
C LEU A 163 -6.21 10.77 0.94
N TYR A 164 -6.72 10.72 -0.30
CA TYR A 164 -7.94 11.41 -0.72
C TYR A 164 -9.18 10.52 -0.81
N GLY A 165 -9.03 9.20 -0.66
CA GLY A 165 -10.09 8.22 -0.85
C GLY A 165 -10.19 7.66 -2.27
N ASN A 166 -10.91 6.55 -2.38
CA ASN A 166 -11.19 5.82 -3.63
C ASN A 166 -12.66 6.00 -4.07
N SER A 167 -13.37 6.91 -3.42
CA SER A 167 -14.76 7.27 -3.68
C SER A 167 -15.05 8.70 -3.20
N ILE A 168 -16.20 9.25 -3.61
CA ILE A 168 -16.65 10.55 -3.10
C ILE A 168 -16.94 10.51 -1.60
N ASP A 169 -17.44 9.38 -1.08
CA ASP A 169 -17.79 9.23 0.33
C ASP A 169 -16.54 9.18 1.21
N ASP A 170 -15.49 8.49 0.75
CA ASP A 170 -14.18 8.50 1.39
C ASP A 170 -13.65 9.93 1.51
N MET A 171 -13.69 10.68 0.41
CA MET A 171 -13.23 12.07 0.36
C MET A 171 -14.06 12.97 1.29
N ASN A 172 -15.39 12.80 1.29
CA ASN A 172 -16.29 13.55 2.17
C ASN A 172 -16.00 13.26 3.65
N SER A 173 -15.57 12.04 3.99
CA SER A 173 -15.27 11.64 5.36
C SER A 173 -14.06 12.38 5.96
N ILE A 174 -13.09 12.79 5.12
CA ILE A 174 -11.83 13.38 5.57
C ILE A 174 -11.75 14.92 5.42
N ARG A 175 -12.67 15.55 4.69
CA ARG A 175 -12.64 17.00 4.43
C ARG A 175 -13.26 17.83 5.55
N ALA A 176 -12.66 18.98 5.80
CA ALA A 176 -13.19 19.96 6.74
C ALA A 176 -14.26 20.88 6.11
N TYR A 177 -14.32 20.94 4.78
CA TYR A 177 -15.17 21.88 4.00
C TYR A 177 -15.04 23.35 4.42
N THR A 178 -13.87 23.70 4.94
CA THR A 178 -13.48 25.06 5.25
C THR A 178 -12.04 25.28 4.80
N ALA A 179 -11.79 26.43 4.16
CA ALA A 179 -10.47 26.84 3.69
C ALA A 179 -9.73 25.84 2.78
N GLY A 180 -10.43 24.88 2.19
CA GLY A 180 -9.86 23.80 1.36
C GLY A 180 -9.08 22.76 2.16
N LEU A 181 -9.36 22.61 3.46
CA LEU A 181 -8.57 21.77 4.38
C LEU A 181 -9.12 20.34 4.51
N LEU A 182 -8.22 19.41 4.83
CA LEU A 182 -8.54 18.14 5.46
C LEU A 182 -8.78 18.35 6.97
N LYS A 183 -9.68 17.54 7.56
CA LYS A 183 -9.95 17.53 9.00
C LYS A 183 -8.66 17.26 9.76
N SER A 184 -8.38 18.06 10.78
CA SER A 184 -7.14 17.94 11.54
C SER A 184 -7.32 18.32 13.01
N VAL A 185 -6.38 17.83 13.82
CA VAL A 185 -6.21 18.15 15.23
C VAL A 185 -4.76 18.61 15.42
N GLN A 186 -4.58 19.70 16.15
CA GLN A 186 -3.26 20.23 16.48
C GLN A 186 -2.75 19.62 17.79
N TYR A 187 -1.58 19.01 17.74
CA TYR A 187 -0.80 18.56 18.90
C TYR A 187 0.48 19.40 19.03
N PRO A 188 1.18 19.36 20.19
CA PRO A 188 2.47 20.03 20.35
C PRO A 188 3.51 19.61 19.30
N THR A 189 3.42 18.36 18.85
CA THR A 189 4.30 17.71 17.85
C THR A 189 3.82 17.90 16.40
N GLY A 190 2.77 18.68 16.20
CA GLY A 190 2.29 19.09 14.87
C GLY A 190 0.84 18.73 14.58
N GLU A 191 0.49 18.86 13.30
CA GLU A 191 -0.88 18.66 12.81
C GLU A 191 -1.08 17.21 12.35
N PHE A 192 -2.16 16.57 12.80
CA PHE A 192 -2.52 15.19 12.50
C PHE A 192 -4.02 15.05 12.19
N PRO A 193 -4.48 13.95 11.55
CA PRO A 193 -5.91 13.64 11.48
C PRO A 193 -6.54 13.42 12.86
N GLY A 194 -7.89 13.39 12.89
CA GLY A 194 -8.64 12.96 14.07
C GLY A 194 -8.35 11.51 14.46
N ARG A 195 -8.76 11.11 15.66
CA ARG A 195 -8.64 9.74 16.17
C ARG A 195 -9.98 9.02 16.05
N ILE A 196 -9.98 7.77 15.58
CA ILE A 196 -11.16 6.91 15.62
C ILE A 196 -11.42 6.49 17.06
N VAL A 197 -12.69 6.55 17.50
CA VAL A 197 -13.13 6.16 18.84
C VAL A 197 -14.03 4.93 18.75
N GLY A 198 -13.63 3.86 19.44
CA GLY A 198 -14.37 2.60 19.51
C GLY A 198 -14.19 1.67 18.31
N GLY A 199 -14.70 0.45 18.45
CA GLY A 199 -14.61 -0.59 17.43
C GLY A 199 -13.20 -1.17 17.27
N ARG A 200 -12.96 -1.86 16.15
CA ARG A 200 -11.70 -2.57 15.88
C ARG A 200 -10.51 -1.64 15.60
N MET A 201 -10.77 -0.40 15.19
CA MET A 201 -9.76 0.60 14.81
C MET A 201 -9.64 1.71 15.85
N ASP A 202 -10.03 1.44 17.10
CA ASP A 202 -9.94 2.40 18.19
C ASP A 202 -8.50 2.92 18.32
N GLY A 203 -8.36 4.25 18.38
CA GLY A 203 -7.06 4.89 18.41
C GLY A 203 -6.27 4.74 17.10
N TYR A 204 -6.90 4.70 15.93
CA TYR A 204 -6.21 4.92 14.65
C TYR A 204 -6.42 6.37 14.22
N PHE A 205 -5.54 6.91 13.36
CA PHE A 205 -5.85 8.15 12.68
C PHE A 205 -6.96 7.93 11.64
N GLU A 206 -7.87 8.89 11.54
CA GLU A 206 -9.02 8.89 10.64
C GLU A 206 -8.60 9.19 9.20
N TYR A 207 -7.97 8.21 8.57
CA TYR A 207 -7.78 8.14 7.11
C TYR A 207 -8.91 7.34 6.47
N SER A 208 -9.28 7.66 5.23
CA SER A 208 -10.22 6.86 4.46
C SER A 208 -9.68 5.45 4.17
N VAL A 209 -8.37 5.33 3.97
CA VAL A 209 -7.68 4.04 3.86
C VAL A 209 -7.05 3.68 5.21
N ALA A 210 -7.72 2.80 5.97
CA ALA A 210 -7.28 2.40 7.31
C ALA A 210 -5.85 1.83 7.35
N ASN A 211 -5.41 1.19 6.26
CA ASN A 211 -4.08 0.60 6.12
C ASN A 211 -2.92 1.61 6.23
N VAL A 212 -3.20 2.91 6.10
CA VAL A 212 -2.20 3.97 6.35
C VAL A 212 -1.63 3.89 7.78
N ASN A 213 -2.39 3.36 8.72
CA ASN A 213 -1.99 3.25 10.13
C ASN A 213 -1.14 2.00 10.45
N ILE A 214 -0.85 1.12 9.49
CA ILE A 214 -0.30 -0.23 9.78
C ILE A 214 1.12 -0.16 10.32
N SER A 215 2.00 0.63 9.72
CA SER A 215 3.42 0.66 10.08
C SER A 215 4.04 2.04 9.87
N PRO A 216 5.27 2.28 10.37
CA PRO A 216 5.93 3.57 10.20
C PRO A 216 6.15 3.89 8.71
N GLN A 217 6.42 2.87 7.91
CA GLN A 217 6.61 2.98 6.45
C GLN A 217 5.38 3.54 5.74
N THR A 218 4.18 3.30 6.27
CA THR A 218 2.95 3.90 5.72
C THR A 218 2.65 5.23 6.37
N LEU A 219 2.57 5.30 7.69
CA LEU A 219 1.99 6.46 8.36
C LEU A 219 2.84 7.72 8.18
N ILE A 220 4.17 7.60 8.26
CA ILE A 220 5.06 8.76 8.27
C ILE A 220 4.98 9.54 6.93
N PRO A 221 5.10 8.91 5.74
CA PRO A 221 4.88 9.60 4.48
C PRO A 221 3.47 10.21 4.37
N TYR A 222 2.42 9.52 4.82
CA TYR A 222 1.05 10.02 4.70
C TYR A 222 0.75 11.20 5.64
N VAL A 223 1.34 11.26 6.83
CA VAL A 223 1.26 12.45 7.69
C VAL A 223 1.99 13.63 7.02
N LEU A 224 3.13 13.40 6.37
CA LEU A 224 3.85 14.44 5.64
C LEU A 224 3.02 14.99 4.46
N LEU A 225 2.42 14.12 3.65
CA LEU A 225 1.57 14.51 2.52
C LEU A 225 0.28 15.21 2.98
N PHE A 226 -0.31 14.75 4.08
CA PHE A 226 -1.45 15.39 4.74
C PHE A 226 -1.11 16.81 5.21
N ARG A 227 0.02 16.98 5.90
CA ARG A 227 0.50 18.31 6.34
C ARG A 227 0.79 19.21 5.15
N GLU A 228 1.37 18.69 4.06
CA GLU A 228 1.60 19.47 2.83
C GLU A 228 0.29 19.91 2.18
N HIS A 229 -0.76 19.08 2.16
CA HIS A 229 -2.08 19.49 1.68
C HIS A 229 -2.60 20.71 2.45
N ASN A 230 -2.68 20.61 3.78
CA ASN A 230 -3.23 21.68 4.62
C ASN A 230 -2.36 22.94 4.56
N ARG A 231 -1.03 22.80 4.54
CA ARG A 231 -0.11 23.93 4.31
C ARG A 231 -0.38 24.60 2.96
N ARG A 232 -0.58 23.82 1.89
CA ARG A 232 -0.84 24.34 0.55
C ARG A 232 -2.18 25.06 0.47
N ALA A 233 -3.24 24.49 1.05
CA ALA A 233 -4.56 25.10 1.11
C ALA A 233 -4.53 26.47 1.83
N ARG A 234 -3.87 26.56 3.00
CA ARG A 234 -3.66 27.83 3.73
C ARG A 234 -2.90 28.87 2.90
N LEU A 235 -1.83 28.45 2.22
CA LEU A 235 -1.07 29.35 1.34
C LEU A 235 -1.92 29.87 0.18
N LEU A 236 -2.72 29.00 -0.44
CA LEU A 236 -3.64 29.40 -1.51
C LEU A 236 -4.70 30.38 -1.01
N LEU A 237 -5.29 30.14 0.17
CA LEU A 237 -6.26 31.06 0.77
C LEU A 237 -5.64 32.44 1.05
N SER A 238 -4.41 32.49 1.57
CA SER A 238 -3.71 33.76 1.84
C SER A 238 -3.47 34.59 0.57
N ARG A 239 -3.28 33.94 -0.58
CA ARG A 239 -3.02 34.58 -1.88
C ARG A 239 -4.30 34.84 -2.67
N HIS A 240 -5.34 34.05 -2.43
CA HIS A 240 -6.62 34.12 -3.12
C HIS A 240 -7.78 34.08 -2.12
N PRO A 241 -7.99 35.16 -1.32
CA PRO A 241 -8.97 35.15 -0.22
C PRO A 241 -10.43 34.98 -0.67
N THR A 242 -10.72 35.18 -1.96
CA THR A 242 -12.06 35.08 -2.55
C THR A 242 -12.37 33.70 -3.15
N TRP A 243 -11.40 32.78 -3.17
CA TRP A 243 -11.64 31.43 -3.67
C TRP A 243 -12.49 30.62 -2.70
N SER A 244 -13.39 29.80 -3.24
CA SER A 244 -14.18 28.88 -2.42
C SER A 244 -13.33 27.73 -1.87
N ASP A 245 -13.86 27.08 -0.83
CA ASP A 245 -13.32 25.85 -0.26
C ASP A 245 -12.97 24.81 -1.35
N GLU A 246 -13.87 24.57 -2.29
CA GLU A 246 -13.67 23.60 -3.37
C GLU A 246 -12.50 23.99 -4.30
N GLN A 247 -12.39 25.28 -4.66
CA GLN A 247 -11.31 25.76 -5.50
C GLN A 247 -9.94 25.63 -4.81
N LEU A 248 -9.89 25.84 -3.50
CA LEU A 248 -8.69 25.69 -2.66
C LEU A 248 -8.32 24.20 -2.52
N PHE A 249 -9.29 23.36 -2.15
CA PHE A 249 -9.10 21.92 -1.97
C PHE A 249 -8.58 21.26 -3.24
N GLN A 250 -9.23 21.46 -4.38
CA GLN A 250 -8.82 20.81 -5.64
C GLN A 250 -7.43 21.24 -6.10
N ARG A 251 -7.02 22.47 -5.81
CA ARG A 251 -5.67 22.96 -6.12
C ARG A 251 -4.61 22.41 -5.16
N ALA A 252 -4.93 22.31 -3.88
CA ALA A 252 -4.06 21.66 -2.90
C ALA A 252 -3.91 20.16 -3.22
N ARG A 253 -5.02 19.47 -3.51
CA ARG A 253 -5.04 18.07 -3.98
C ARG A 253 -4.15 17.88 -5.21
N ARG A 254 -4.39 18.65 -6.28
CA ARG A 254 -3.59 18.56 -7.52
C ARG A 254 -2.09 18.77 -7.28
N TRP A 255 -1.73 19.66 -6.37
CA TRP A 255 -0.33 19.93 -6.00
C TRP A 255 0.30 18.72 -5.30
N VAL A 256 -0.37 18.14 -4.31
CA VAL A 256 0.13 16.94 -3.62
C VAL A 256 0.21 15.74 -4.57
N ILE A 257 -0.79 15.54 -5.44
CA ILE A 257 -0.74 14.49 -6.47
C ILE A 257 0.51 14.64 -7.34
N SER A 258 0.84 15.86 -7.76
CA SER A 258 2.06 16.10 -8.54
C SER A 258 3.35 15.80 -7.76
N ILE A 259 3.36 16.01 -6.44
CA ILE A 259 4.50 15.65 -5.58
C ILE A 259 4.65 14.13 -5.56
N ILE A 260 3.55 13.40 -5.37
CA ILE A 260 3.57 11.93 -5.36
C ILE A 260 4.07 11.41 -6.71
N GLN A 261 3.45 11.82 -7.81
CA GLN A 261 3.84 11.41 -9.16
C GLN A 261 5.31 11.72 -9.46
N ARG A 262 5.76 12.94 -9.17
CA ARG A 262 7.14 13.34 -9.43
C ARG A 262 8.13 12.58 -8.55
N THR A 263 7.84 12.41 -7.27
CA THR A 263 8.69 11.62 -6.36
C THR A 263 8.82 10.18 -6.86
N THR A 264 7.71 9.59 -7.30
CA THR A 264 7.69 8.23 -7.82
C THR A 264 8.51 8.09 -9.11
N ILE A 265 8.30 8.98 -10.08
CA ILE A 265 8.90 8.87 -11.42
C ILE A 265 10.36 9.33 -11.45
N ASP A 266 10.69 10.43 -10.77
CA ASP A 266 12.02 11.04 -10.85
C ASP A 266 13.00 10.43 -9.83
N PHE A 267 12.53 9.82 -8.73
CA PHE A 267 13.39 9.37 -7.63
C PHE A 267 13.18 7.90 -7.27
N TYR A 268 11.97 7.46 -6.97
CA TYR A 268 11.71 6.09 -6.53
C TYR A 268 12.01 5.06 -7.63
N VAL A 269 11.40 5.20 -8.81
CA VAL A 269 11.60 4.26 -9.92
C VAL A 269 13.08 4.16 -10.31
N PRO A 270 13.82 5.26 -10.53
CA PRO A 270 15.23 5.18 -10.91
C PRO A 270 16.12 4.56 -9.84
N THR A 271 15.84 4.81 -8.56
CA THR A 271 16.57 4.19 -7.45
C THR A 271 16.31 2.68 -7.42
N LEU A 272 15.06 2.26 -7.60
CA LEU A 272 14.66 0.85 -7.59
C LEU A 272 15.18 0.07 -8.80
N THR A 273 15.12 0.63 -10.01
CA THR A 273 15.44 -0.08 -11.24
C THR A 273 16.87 0.15 -11.73
N GLY A 274 17.62 1.04 -11.07
CA GLY A 274 18.98 1.42 -11.45
C GLY A 274 19.07 2.40 -12.62
N GLY A 275 17.96 3.00 -13.06
CA GLY A 275 17.99 3.99 -14.13
C GLY A 275 16.65 4.68 -14.40
N PRO A 276 16.67 5.88 -15.01
CA PRO A 276 15.46 6.66 -15.24
C PRO A 276 14.53 6.02 -16.27
N LEU A 277 13.23 6.31 -16.15
CA LEU A 277 12.28 5.97 -17.20
C LEU A 277 12.60 6.73 -18.50
N PRO A 278 12.24 6.18 -19.67
CA PRO A 278 12.32 6.91 -20.93
C PRO A 278 11.54 8.24 -20.88
N PRO A 279 11.97 9.27 -21.62
CA PRO A 279 11.25 10.55 -21.67
C PRO A 279 9.78 10.38 -22.03
N TYR A 280 8.90 11.04 -21.28
CA TYR A 280 7.47 11.01 -21.51
C TYR A 280 7.10 11.58 -22.89
N LYS A 281 6.40 10.80 -23.71
CA LYS A 281 6.03 11.17 -25.09
C LYS A 281 4.62 11.77 -25.23
N GLY A 282 3.94 12.01 -24.11
CA GLY A 282 2.55 12.44 -24.07
C GLY A 282 1.58 11.31 -23.76
N TYR A 283 0.32 11.68 -23.51
CA TYR A 283 -0.75 10.75 -23.18
C TYR A 283 -1.14 9.92 -24.40
N ASN A 284 -1.25 8.61 -24.22
CA ASN A 284 -1.73 7.68 -25.24
C ASN A 284 -3.07 7.06 -24.77
N PRO A 285 -4.21 7.35 -25.41
CA PRO A 285 -5.52 6.85 -25.01
C PRO A 285 -5.70 5.33 -25.24
N ASP A 286 -4.82 4.69 -26.00
CA ASP A 286 -4.92 3.26 -26.31
C ASP A 286 -4.23 2.38 -25.25
N VAL A 287 -3.50 2.98 -24.32
CA VAL A 287 -2.86 2.26 -23.20
C VAL A 287 -3.90 2.00 -22.12
N ASN A 288 -4.13 0.72 -21.80
CA ASN A 288 -4.86 0.34 -20.60
C ASN A 288 -3.92 0.46 -19.38
N PRO A 289 -4.16 1.40 -18.44
CA PRO A 289 -3.26 1.68 -17.33
C PRO A 289 -3.44 0.71 -16.15
N GLN A 290 -4.39 -0.22 -16.24
CA GLN A 290 -4.73 -1.09 -15.13
C GLN A 290 -3.53 -1.94 -14.67
N ILE A 291 -3.45 -2.16 -13.36
CA ILE A 291 -2.36 -2.92 -12.73
C ILE A 291 -2.45 -4.39 -13.13
N ASP A 292 -1.30 -5.00 -13.42
CA ASP A 292 -1.19 -6.45 -13.61
C ASP A 292 -1.17 -7.19 -12.26
N LEU A 293 -1.89 -8.31 -12.20
CA LEU A 293 -2.02 -9.10 -10.96
C LEU A 293 -0.69 -9.69 -10.50
N PHE A 294 0.18 -10.14 -11.42
CA PHE A 294 1.50 -10.65 -11.06
C PHE A 294 2.40 -9.51 -10.56
N PHE A 295 2.35 -8.33 -11.17
CA PHE A 295 3.01 -7.14 -10.65
C PHE A 295 2.57 -6.84 -9.21
N SER A 296 1.25 -6.72 -8.98
CA SER A 296 0.67 -6.39 -7.67
C SER A 296 1.04 -7.39 -6.58
N GLN A 297 1.05 -8.69 -6.90
CA GLN A 297 1.03 -9.78 -5.92
C GLN A 297 2.34 -10.56 -5.82
N ALA A 298 3.33 -10.25 -6.65
CA ALA A 298 4.65 -10.87 -6.59
C ALA A 298 5.78 -9.86 -6.83
N ALA A 299 5.77 -9.14 -7.95
CA ALA A 299 6.91 -8.27 -8.30
C ALA A 299 7.03 -7.06 -7.34
N PHE A 300 5.92 -6.39 -7.05
CA PHE A 300 5.90 -5.18 -6.22
C PHE A 300 6.05 -5.45 -4.72
N ILE A 301 6.08 -6.73 -4.32
CA ILE A 301 6.26 -7.16 -2.93
C ILE A 301 7.74 -7.20 -2.50
N TYR A 302 8.67 -6.91 -3.42
CA TYR A 302 10.11 -6.86 -3.15
C TYR A 302 10.48 -6.08 -1.88
N GLY A 303 9.73 -5.00 -1.58
CA GLY A 303 10.00 -4.09 -0.47
C GLY A 303 9.95 -4.75 0.90
N HIS A 304 9.33 -5.93 1.05
CA HIS A 304 9.39 -6.68 2.32
C HIS A 304 10.82 -7.11 2.68
N SER A 305 11.69 -7.33 1.69
CA SER A 305 13.11 -7.66 1.90
C SER A 305 13.92 -6.45 2.36
N GLY A 306 13.55 -5.24 1.91
CA GLY A 306 14.26 -4.02 2.24
C GLY A 306 13.98 -3.48 3.64
N LEU A 307 13.02 -4.06 4.38
CA LEU A 307 12.67 -3.58 5.71
C LEU A 307 13.73 -3.95 6.75
N ASN A 308 14.12 -2.96 7.54
CA ASN A 308 14.89 -3.15 8.77
C ASN A 308 14.01 -3.64 9.93
N GLU A 309 14.60 -4.42 10.85
CA GLU A 309 13.93 -4.82 12.09
C GLU A 309 13.79 -3.65 13.07
N TYR A 310 14.80 -2.77 13.11
CA TYR A 310 14.81 -1.57 13.92
C TYR A 310 14.45 -0.35 13.10
N VAL A 311 13.58 0.49 13.63
CA VAL A 311 13.27 1.81 13.09
C VAL A 311 14.03 2.85 13.91
N LEU A 312 14.98 3.52 13.28
CA LEU A 312 15.76 4.58 13.94
C LEU A 312 14.89 5.79 14.30
N ARG A 313 15.11 6.35 15.49
CA ARG A 313 14.46 7.58 15.98
C ARG A 313 15.51 8.62 16.35
N ILE A 314 15.72 9.61 15.46
CA ILE A 314 16.87 10.52 15.50
C ILE A 314 16.45 11.97 15.76
N ASP A 315 17.03 12.60 16.77
CA ASP A 315 16.78 14.00 17.12
C ASP A 315 17.43 14.99 16.13
N ASP A 316 17.17 16.27 16.37
CA ASP A 316 17.63 17.39 15.55
C ASP A 316 19.17 17.57 15.58
N SER A 317 19.83 16.99 16.57
CA SER A 317 21.29 16.99 16.73
C SER A 317 21.95 15.74 16.14
N GLY A 318 21.17 14.81 15.57
CA GLY A 318 21.66 13.56 15.00
C GLY A 318 21.86 12.43 16.02
N ASN A 319 21.36 12.57 17.25
CA ASN A 319 21.46 11.53 18.27
C ASN A 319 20.17 10.70 18.33
N VAL A 320 20.27 9.47 18.84
CA VAL A 320 19.09 8.68 19.18
C VAL A 320 18.32 9.41 20.29
N ILE A 321 17.00 9.56 20.12
CA ILE A 321 16.16 10.22 21.13
C ILE A 321 16.21 9.47 22.49
N PRO A 322 15.91 10.11 23.63
CA PRO A 322 15.93 9.45 24.93
C PRO A 322 15.04 8.21 25.05
N ALA A 323 13.98 8.10 24.23
CA ALA A 323 13.11 6.93 24.16
C ALA A 323 13.72 5.72 23.43
N GLY A 324 14.91 5.88 22.81
CA GLY A 324 15.61 4.84 22.05
C GLY A 324 15.14 4.69 20.60
N ASN A 325 15.61 3.66 19.91
CA ASN A 325 15.00 3.18 18.66
C ASN A 325 13.81 2.25 18.98
N MET A 326 13.00 1.88 17.99
CA MET A 326 11.89 0.92 18.19
C MET A 326 12.02 -0.27 17.26
N LEU A 327 11.47 -1.41 17.66
CA LEU A 327 11.28 -2.54 16.74
C LEU A 327 10.11 -2.26 15.80
N LEU A 328 10.18 -2.78 14.58
CA LEU A 328 9.12 -2.65 13.59
C LEU A 328 7.77 -3.17 14.14
N ARG A 329 7.79 -4.29 14.89
CA ARG A 329 6.61 -4.87 15.53
C ARG A 329 5.97 -3.97 16.59
N GLU A 330 6.72 -3.06 17.20
CA GLU A 330 6.23 -2.16 18.24
C GLU A 330 5.51 -0.94 17.61
N GLY A 331 6.00 -0.49 16.46
CA GLY A 331 5.50 0.65 15.70
C GLY A 331 4.31 0.33 14.80
N ALA A 332 3.30 -0.41 15.29
CA ALA A 332 2.13 -0.76 14.49
C ALA A 332 0.82 -0.13 15.01
N PHE A 333 -0.10 0.18 14.11
CA PHE A 333 -1.49 0.51 14.43
C PHE A 333 -1.65 1.66 15.45
N LYS A 334 -2.40 1.43 16.53
CA LYS A 334 -2.65 2.41 17.58
C LYS A 334 -1.35 2.87 18.26
N ASN A 335 -0.43 1.94 18.54
CA ASN A 335 0.83 2.25 19.21
C ASN A 335 1.65 3.24 18.39
N LEU A 336 1.71 3.04 17.07
CA LEU A 336 2.37 3.97 16.17
C LEU A 336 1.75 5.37 16.19
N CYS A 337 0.42 5.45 16.26
CA CYS A 337 -0.25 6.73 16.31
C CYS A 337 0.02 7.47 17.63
N ASP A 338 0.05 6.74 18.75
CA ASP A 338 0.38 7.31 20.05
C ASP A 338 1.85 7.78 20.09
N GLU A 339 2.75 7.00 19.48
CA GLU A 339 4.18 7.33 19.32
C GLU A 339 4.38 8.65 18.58
N VAL A 340 3.77 8.83 17.40
CA VAL A 340 3.94 10.07 16.61
C VAL A 340 3.25 11.28 17.23
N ILE A 341 2.19 11.07 18.03
CA ILE A 341 1.61 12.16 18.85
C ILE A 341 2.60 12.58 19.94
N ALA A 342 3.25 11.63 20.60
CA ALA A 342 4.16 11.91 21.70
C ALA A 342 5.48 12.56 21.24
N TYR A 343 6.06 12.10 20.13
CA TYR A 343 7.41 12.50 19.71
C TYR A 343 7.48 13.23 18.35
N GLY A 344 6.37 13.31 17.62
CA GLY A 344 6.35 13.79 16.25
C GLY A 344 6.72 12.72 15.24
N ILE A 345 6.63 13.07 13.96
CA ILE A 345 7.08 12.18 12.86
C ILE A 345 8.57 12.38 12.56
N GLU A 346 9.12 13.50 13.01
CA GLU A 346 10.43 14.01 12.65
C GLU A 346 11.57 13.04 13.05
N PRO A 347 11.55 12.41 14.25
CA PRO A 347 12.59 11.46 14.60
C PRO A 347 12.64 10.22 13.70
N ILE A 348 11.48 9.66 13.36
CA ILE A 348 11.38 8.50 12.47
C ILE A 348 11.72 8.90 11.04
N LEU A 349 11.27 10.07 10.58
CA LEU A 349 11.58 10.58 9.25
C LEU A 349 13.09 10.78 9.05
N ARG A 350 13.81 11.29 10.05
CA ARG A 350 15.28 11.35 10.01
C ARG A 350 15.89 9.97 9.99
N GLY A 351 15.34 9.03 10.78
CA GLY A 351 15.72 7.62 10.73
C GLY A 351 15.64 7.04 9.32
N PHE A 352 14.52 7.20 8.63
CA PHE A 352 14.32 6.72 7.26
C PHE A 352 15.32 7.28 6.24
N VAL A 353 15.85 8.48 6.48
CA VAL A 353 16.84 9.10 5.60
C VAL A 353 18.26 8.63 5.92
N LEU A 354 18.56 8.38 7.20
CA LEU A 354 19.91 8.04 7.66
C LEU A 354 20.19 6.53 7.67
N GLN A 355 19.15 5.72 7.82
CA GLN A 355 19.24 4.27 7.87
C GLN A 355 19.28 3.70 6.44
N PRO A 356 20.30 2.91 6.08
CA PRO A 356 20.29 2.11 4.86
C PRO A 356 19.16 1.07 4.91
N GLU A 357 18.51 0.80 3.79
CA GLU A 357 17.60 -0.35 3.69
C GLU A 357 18.39 -1.67 3.79
N ASN A 358 17.67 -2.77 4.05
CA ASN A 358 18.24 -4.11 3.85
C ASN A 358 18.34 -4.44 2.36
N GLU A 359 19.26 -5.33 1.99
CA GLU A 359 19.43 -5.78 0.62
C GLU A 359 18.15 -6.47 0.12
N ILE A 360 17.76 -6.20 -1.14
CA ILE A 360 16.66 -6.89 -1.78
C ILE A 360 17.15 -8.27 -2.25
N ASP A 361 17.03 -9.27 -1.39
CA ASP A 361 17.52 -10.61 -1.62
C ASP A 361 16.55 -11.68 -1.07
N THR A 362 17.10 -12.78 -0.55
CA THR A 362 16.32 -13.85 0.06
C THR A 362 16.40 -13.79 1.57
N LYS A 363 16.71 -12.65 2.20
CA LYS A 363 16.85 -12.48 3.66
C LYS A 363 15.83 -11.49 4.14
N ILE A 364 15.01 -11.91 5.10
CA ILE A 364 13.89 -11.12 5.60
C ILE A 364 13.89 -11.16 7.12
N VAL A 365 13.82 -9.97 7.71
CA VAL A 365 13.86 -9.75 9.15
C VAL A 365 12.72 -10.46 9.88
N ASP A 366 12.98 -10.85 11.13
CA ASP A 366 12.03 -11.62 11.94
C ASP A 366 10.74 -10.85 12.24
N ASP A 367 10.76 -9.52 12.30
CA ASP A 367 9.54 -8.72 12.46
C ASP A 367 8.59 -8.82 11.27
N VAL A 368 9.08 -9.18 10.08
CA VAL A 368 8.26 -9.41 8.88
C VAL A 368 7.90 -10.90 8.72
N ARG A 369 8.83 -11.80 9.07
CA ARG A 369 8.70 -13.24 8.87
C ARG A 369 8.04 -13.98 10.04
N ASN A 370 8.13 -13.48 11.26
CA ASN A 370 7.75 -14.21 12.47
C ASN A 370 6.86 -13.37 13.41
N ASN A 371 7.10 -12.06 13.53
CA ASN A 371 6.50 -11.24 14.58
C ASN A 371 5.58 -10.13 14.08
N LEU A 372 5.07 -10.21 12.84
CA LEU A 372 4.25 -9.14 12.28
C LEU A 372 2.86 -9.11 12.95
N PRO A 373 2.46 -8.05 13.68
CA PRO A 373 1.31 -8.09 14.56
C PRO A 373 0.00 -7.68 13.87
N LEU A 374 -0.32 -8.23 12.68
CA LEU A 374 -1.46 -7.77 11.85
C LEU A 374 -2.83 -7.84 12.53
N ASN A 375 -2.99 -8.69 13.56
CA ASN A 375 -4.19 -8.79 14.37
C ASN A 375 -3.85 -8.82 15.87
N PRO A 376 -4.72 -8.27 16.74
CA PRO A 376 -4.53 -8.36 18.18
C PRO A 376 -4.30 -9.81 18.64
N GLY A 377 -3.16 -10.05 19.29
CA GLY A 377 -2.80 -11.36 19.85
C GLY A 377 -2.40 -12.43 18.82
N THR A 378 -2.13 -12.07 17.57
CA THR A 378 -1.67 -13.02 16.55
C THR A 378 -0.53 -12.43 15.74
N TYR A 379 0.57 -13.17 15.64
CA TYR A 379 1.68 -12.85 14.76
C TYR A 379 1.56 -13.58 13.43
N PHE A 380 2.19 -13.02 12.41
CA PHE A 380 2.11 -13.50 11.04
C PHE A 380 3.47 -13.55 10.39
N ASP A 381 3.60 -14.50 9.48
CA ASP A 381 4.66 -14.53 8.49
C ASP A 381 4.15 -13.92 7.18
N LEU A 382 4.55 -12.68 6.92
CA LEU A 382 4.09 -11.95 5.74
C LEU A 382 4.55 -12.60 4.43
N VAL A 383 5.67 -13.30 4.46
CA VAL A 383 6.26 -13.93 3.29
C VAL A 383 5.57 -15.26 2.98
N SER A 384 5.27 -16.05 4.01
CA SER A 384 4.40 -17.22 3.88
C SER A 384 3.03 -16.83 3.32
N ILE A 385 2.45 -15.71 3.79
CA ILE A 385 1.21 -15.15 3.24
C ILE A 385 1.39 -14.78 1.76
N GLY A 386 2.49 -14.13 1.37
CA GLY A 386 2.78 -13.81 -0.02
C GLY A 386 2.85 -15.04 -0.93
N ILE A 387 3.57 -16.08 -0.49
CA ILE A 387 3.67 -17.36 -1.23
C ILE A 387 2.28 -18.01 -1.34
N GLN A 388 1.52 -18.06 -0.25
CA GLN A 388 0.19 -18.67 -0.24
C GLN A 388 -0.83 -17.86 -1.05
N ARG A 389 -0.73 -16.53 -1.05
CA ARG A 389 -1.53 -15.62 -1.90
C ARG A 389 -1.22 -15.84 -3.37
N GLY A 390 0.05 -16.01 -3.74
CA GLY A 390 0.43 -16.37 -5.11
C GLY A 390 -0.23 -17.67 -5.57
N ARG A 391 -0.33 -18.67 -4.67
CA ARG A 391 -1.03 -19.94 -4.94
C ARG A 391 -2.53 -19.76 -5.09
N ASP A 392 -3.14 -19.00 -4.18
CA ASP A 392 -4.55 -18.65 -4.20
C ASP A 392 -4.96 -17.97 -5.49
N LEU A 393 -4.13 -17.05 -5.99
CA LEU A 393 -4.37 -16.26 -7.20
C LEU A 393 -4.01 -16.99 -8.51
N GLY A 394 -3.52 -18.23 -8.39
CA GLY A 394 -3.09 -19.02 -9.53
C GLY A 394 -1.94 -18.38 -10.30
N LEU A 395 -0.98 -17.76 -9.60
CA LEU A 395 0.23 -17.22 -10.22
C LEU A 395 1.12 -18.38 -10.73
N PRO A 396 1.70 -18.27 -11.92
CA PRO A 396 2.47 -19.35 -12.51
C PRO A 396 3.85 -19.51 -11.84
N ASP A 397 4.51 -20.64 -12.12
CA ASP A 397 5.89 -20.88 -11.66
C ASP A 397 6.91 -19.91 -12.29
N TYR A 398 8.09 -19.86 -11.68
CA TYR A 398 9.16 -18.92 -12.02
C TYR A 398 9.57 -18.96 -13.50
N ASN A 399 9.77 -20.16 -14.06
CA ASN A 399 10.18 -20.29 -15.46
C ASN A 399 9.05 -19.96 -16.45
N THR A 400 7.80 -20.20 -16.07
CA THR A 400 6.64 -19.76 -16.85
C THR A 400 6.53 -18.23 -16.87
N ILE A 401 6.72 -17.57 -15.72
CA ILE A 401 6.80 -16.10 -15.64
C ILE A 401 7.92 -15.56 -16.54
N ARG A 402 9.13 -16.12 -16.45
CA ARG A 402 10.26 -15.70 -17.27
C ARG A 402 9.92 -15.75 -18.76
N LYS A 403 9.31 -16.85 -19.23
CA LYS A 403 8.84 -16.98 -20.62
C LYS A 403 7.80 -15.92 -20.99
N SER A 404 6.84 -15.62 -20.11
CA SER A 404 5.82 -14.59 -20.35
C SER A 404 6.41 -13.20 -20.56
N PHE A 405 7.58 -12.91 -19.98
CA PHE A 405 8.30 -11.65 -20.13
C PHE A 405 9.51 -11.73 -21.07
N ASN A 406 9.60 -12.77 -21.91
CA ASN A 406 10.71 -13.00 -22.85
C ASN A 406 12.10 -13.10 -22.18
N ILE A 407 12.13 -13.62 -20.96
CA ILE A 407 13.34 -13.89 -20.20
C ILE A 407 13.67 -15.39 -20.31
N THR A 408 14.93 -15.73 -20.58
CA THR A 408 15.39 -17.11 -20.74
C THR A 408 15.14 -17.95 -19.48
N PRO A 409 14.46 -19.11 -19.55
CA PRO A 409 14.28 -20.00 -18.39
C PRO A 409 15.62 -20.44 -17.78
N ILE A 410 15.61 -20.75 -16.49
CA ILE A 410 16.76 -21.35 -15.80
C ILE A 410 16.57 -22.87 -15.75
N GLU A 411 17.57 -23.62 -16.20
CA GLU A 411 17.60 -25.08 -16.05
C GLU A 411 18.18 -25.46 -14.68
N ASN A 412 17.71 -26.57 -14.11
CA ASN A 412 18.21 -27.04 -12.81
C ASN A 412 19.73 -27.30 -12.89
N GLY A 413 20.52 -26.54 -12.12
CA GLY A 413 21.98 -26.71 -12.02
C GLY A 413 22.83 -25.54 -12.52
N ALA A 414 22.24 -24.45 -13.02
CA ALA A 414 22.98 -23.22 -13.28
C ALA A 414 23.23 -22.46 -11.96
N THR A 415 24.43 -22.64 -11.40
CA THR A 415 25.01 -21.77 -10.36
C THR A 415 25.40 -20.43 -10.93
#